data_AF-A0A7C3T6Q0-F1
#
_entry.id   AF-A0A7C3T6Q0-F1
#
_cell.length_a   1.000
_cell.length_b   1.000
_cell.length_c   1.000
_cell.angle_alpha   90.00
_cell.angle_beta   90.00
_cell.angle_gamma   90.00
#
_symmetry.space_group_name_H-M   'P 1'
#
loop_
_entity.id
_entity.type
_entity.pdbx_description
1 polymer ?
#
loop_
_entity_poly.entity_id
_entity_poly.type
_entity_poly.pdbx_seq_one_letter_code
_entity_poly.pdbx_strand_id
1 'polypeptide(L)'
;MSTIGKHNWRFALAVVYLLSLAGPIQARWPWQSDRWPWNRFLRPRPATLFIAEPVKGSKRVFTRQSSELYAAINRLTKASGQDGPCLVVVVPGWKDKGTWYKDLAAAIRDKVDRDRWICGWYDWRGQANRLGHTEATQAARLTFGPSLGAEIVALSRQWGHVHLIGLDSGCWLINEAARVIASDTNASVHLTFLDAYIPPFWQQEELGRINSDRCWVDHYFCREIPTQERITLTSAHNVDLTTIEPGPASLPFSCRWYMATVTGNYQEQRYKDKPVHTRVGQIEYGFARSMEMGRANWDYSLKLKVGNEPVLVIAK
;
A
#
# COMPACT_ATOMS: atom_id res chain seq x y z
N MET A 1 41.44 43.17 2.07
CA MET A 1 41.26 43.03 3.54
C MET A 1 40.15 43.97 3.98
N SER A 2 38.93 43.46 4.15
CA SER A 2 37.86 44.15 4.88
C SER A 2 37.15 43.13 5.77
N THR A 3 36.97 43.50 7.03
CA THR A 3 36.38 42.72 8.11
C THR A 3 34.88 42.99 8.17
N ILE A 4 34.06 41.98 7.88
CA ILE A 4 32.60 42.03 8.10
C ILE A 4 32.29 41.49 9.50
N GLY A 5 31.62 42.35 10.27
CA GLY A 5 31.32 42.19 11.69
C GLY A 5 30.24 41.16 12.01
N LYS A 6 30.47 40.48 13.13
CA LYS A 6 29.61 39.47 13.76
C LYS A 6 28.49 40.12 14.58
N HIS A 7 27.32 40.42 14.03
CA HIS A 7 26.13 40.73 14.82
C HIS A 7 24.88 40.13 14.17
N ASN A 8 24.50 38.89 14.55
CA ASN A 8 23.14 38.36 14.35
C ASN A 8 22.81 37.06 15.13
N TRP A 9 23.45 36.80 16.27
CA TRP A 9 23.18 35.58 17.07
C TRP A 9 22.27 35.80 18.30
N ARG A 10 21.93 37.06 18.62
CA ARG A 10 21.12 37.38 19.82
C ARG A 10 19.61 37.38 19.61
N PHE A 11 19.11 37.37 18.37
CA PHE A 11 17.67 37.24 18.08
C PHE A 11 17.20 35.78 18.04
N ALA A 12 18.09 34.81 17.78
CA ALA A 12 17.73 33.40 17.71
C ALA A 12 17.52 32.73 19.08
N LEU A 13 18.15 33.23 20.15
CA LEU A 13 17.97 32.66 21.50
C LEU A 13 16.72 33.17 22.24
N ALA A 14 16.18 34.34 21.88
CA ALA A 14 14.99 34.89 22.54
C ALA A 14 13.69 34.15 22.15
N VAL A 15 13.64 33.55 20.96
CA VAL A 15 12.47 32.79 20.47
C VAL A 15 12.41 31.39 21.08
N VAL A 16 13.56 30.80 21.44
CA VAL A 16 13.61 29.47 22.06
C VAL A 16 13.25 29.52 23.55
N TYR A 17 13.56 30.62 24.25
CA TYR A 17 13.29 30.74 25.69
C TYR A 17 11.83 31.12 26.03
N LEU A 18 11.11 31.75 25.09
CA LEU A 18 9.68 32.07 25.27
C LEU A 18 8.76 30.85 25.05
N LEU A 19 9.25 29.77 24.44
CA LEU A 19 8.49 28.53 24.22
C LEU A 19 8.65 27.50 25.35
N SER A 20 9.56 27.70 26.32
CA SER A 20 9.75 26.78 27.45
C SER A 20 8.95 27.15 28.71
N LEU A 21 8.25 28.30 28.71
CA LEU A 21 7.41 28.76 29.83
C LEU A 21 5.90 28.62 29.58
N ALA A 22 5.50 28.32 28.35
CA ALA A 22 4.14 27.87 28.07
C ALA A 22 4.10 26.37 28.32
N GLY A 23 3.36 25.93 29.36
CA GLY A 23 3.03 24.52 29.56
C GLY A 23 2.40 23.90 28.30
N PRO A 24 2.23 22.58 28.22
CA PRO A 24 1.79 21.90 27.00
C PRO A 24 0.48 22.50 26.50
N ILE A 25 0.58 23.37 25.50
CA ILE A 25 -0.56 23.86 24.74
C ILE A 25 -1.04 22.63 23.98
N GLN A 26 -2.08 21.97 24.50
CA GLN A 26 -2.93 21.12 23.70
C GLN A 26 -3.57 22.04 22.64
N ALA A 27 -2.84 22.26 21.55
CA ALA A 27 -3.38 22.87 20.36
C ALA A 27 -4.47 21.90 19.85
N ARG A 28 -5.71 22.15 20.26
CA ARG A 28 -6.89 21.62 19.55
C ARG A 28 -6.85 22.27 18.18
N TRP A 29 -6.22 21.59 17.23
CA TRP A 29 -6.16 22.01 15.85
C TRP A 29 -7.57 22.01 15.23
N PRO A 30 -7.90 22.97 14.35
CA PRO A 30 -9.27 23.17 13.84
C PRO A 30 -9.75 22.11 12.83
N TRP A 31 -9.01 21.02 12.64
CA TRP A 31 -9.32 19.98 11.65
C TRP A 31 -10.35 18.93 12.14
N GLN A 32 -10.85 19.05 13.37
CA GLN A 32 -12.00 18.30 13.90
C GLN A 32 -13.35 19.02 13.67
N SER A 33 -13.52 19.73 12.54
CA SER A 33 -14.86 20.24 12.22
C SER A 33 -15.64 19.20 11.43
N ASP A 34 -16.73 18.70 12.04
CA ASP A 34 -17.68 17.69 11.57
C ASP A 34 -18.42 18.04 10.25
N ARG A 35 -17.95 18.99 9.46
CA ARG A 35 -18.66 19.46 8.25
C ARG A 35 -17.68 19.83 7.12
N TRP A 36 -16.98 18.84 6.59
CA TRP A 36 -16.41 18.97 5.24
C TRP A 36 -17.55 18.87 4.21
N PRO A 37 -17.74 19.86 3.30
CA PRO A 37 -18.87 19.88 2.38
C PRO A 37 -18.57 18.98 1.17
N TRP A 38 -18.64 17.66 1.36
CA TRP A 38 -18.49 16.67 0.29
C TRP A 38 -19.55 16.80 -0.82
N ASN A 39 -20.65 17.52 -0.57
CA ASN A 39 -21.82 17.57 -1.46
C ASN A 39 -21.66 18.45 -2.72
N ARG A 40 -20.53 19.14 -2.94
CA ARG A 40 -20.41 20.12 -4.04
C ARG A 40 -19.72 19.65 -5.32
N PHE A 41 -19.28 18.40 -5.42
CA PHE A 41 -18.62 17.89 -6.64
C PHE A 41 -19.42 16.76 -7.28
N LEU A 42 -19.87 16.99 -8.53
CA LEU A 42 -20.44 16.05 -9.51
C LEU A 42 -20.36 14.58 -9.10
N ARG A 43 -21.52 13.93 -8.86
CA ARG A 43 -21.69 12.52 -8.41
C ARG A 43 -20.54 11.62 -8.89
N PRO A 44 -19.47 11.45 -8.09
CA PRO A 44 -18.34 10.65 -8.52
C PRO A 44 -18.80 9.19 -8.64
N ARG A 45 -18.20 8.44 -9.57
CA ARG A 45 -18.39 6.99 -9.59
C ARG A 45 -17.97 6.46 -8.21
N PRO A 46 -18.81 5.67 -7.51
CA PRO A 46 -18.43 5.14 -6.21
C PRO A 46 -17.14 4.33 -6.35
N ALA A 47 -16.25 4.46 -5.38
CA ALA A 47 -15.09 3.58 -5.30
C ALA A 47 -15.58 2.12 -5.27
N THR A 48 -14.98 1.28 -6.09
CA THR A 48 -15.52 -0.06 -6.38
C THR A 48 -14.41 -1.09 -6.34
N LEU A 49 -14.62 -2.16 -5.58
CA LEU A 49 -13.83 -3.38 -5.66
C LEU A 49 -14.22 -4.16 -6.92
N PHE A 50 -13.21 -4.52 -7.71
CA PHE A 50 -13.34 -5.28 -8.93
C PHE A 50 -12.52 -6.56 -8.84
N ILE A 51 -13.05 -7.68 -9.31
CA ILE A 51 -12.32 -8.94 -9.41
C ILE A 51 -11.79 -9.15 -10.82
N ALA A 52 -10.53 -9.56 -10.92
CA ALA A 52 -9.89 -9.91 -12.18
C ALA A 52 -10.38 -11.28 -12.64
N GLU A 53 -11.32 -11.36 -13.58
CA GLU A 53 -11.65 -12.63 -14.24
C GLU A 53 -10.91 -12.84 -15.57
N PRO A 54 -10.59 -14.09 -15.94
CA PRO A 54 -10.20 -14.43 -17.29
C PRO A 54 -11.47 -14.74 -18.09
N VAL A 55 -11.78 -13.94 -19.10
CA VAL A 55 -12.51 -14.52 -20.23
C VAL A 55 -11.68 -14.30 -21.48
N LYS A 56 -11.29 -15.42 -22.11
CA LYS A 56 -10.86 -15.41 -23.51
C LYS A 56 -11.97 -14.72 -24.30
N GLY A 57 -11.77 -13.46 -24.66
CA GLY A 57 -12.72 -12.67 -25.46
C GLY A 57 -13.80 -11.88 -24.70
N SER A 58 -13.83 -11.84 -23.36
CA SER A 58 -14.78 -10.95 -22.65
C SER A 58 -14.20 -10.29 -21.40
N LYS A 59 -14.32 -8.95 -21.32
CA LYS A 59 -13.90 -8.18 -20.15
C LYS A 59 -15.04 -8.19 -19.12
N ARG A 60 -15.35 -9.33 -18.50
CA ARG A 60 -16.27 -9.32 -17.36
C ARG A 60 -15.54 -8.79 -16.14
N VAL A 61 -16.08 -7.71 -15.60
CA VAL A 61 -15.60 -7.09 -14.38
C VAL A 61 -16.73 -7.23 -13.36
N PHE A 62 -16.49 -7.99 -12.31
CA PHE A 62 -17.48 -8.22 -11.25
C PHE A 62 -17.47 -6.99 -10.36
N THR A 63 -18.64 -6.39 -10.22
CA THR A 63 -18.87 -5.37 -9.20
C THR A 63 -19.42 -6.03 -7.95
N ARG A 64 -19.33 -5.30 -6.82
CA ARG A 64 -19.86 -5.64 -5.48
C ARG A 64 -21.26 -6.29 -5.46
N GLN A 65 -22.08 -6.08 -6.49
CA GLN A 65 -23.48 -6.56 -6.53
C GLN A 65 -23.70 -7.76 -7.46
N SER A 66 -22.65 -8.34 -8.02
CA SER A 66 -22.82 -9.53 -8.86
C SER A 66 -23.08 -10.76 -8.00
N SER A 67 -24.26 -11.37 -8.17
CA SER A 67 -24.59 -12.69 -7.60
C SER A 67 -23.55 -13.75 -7.97
N GLU A 68 -22.92 -13.59 -9.14
CA GLU A 68 -21.82 -14.43 -9.62
C GLU A 68 -20.58 -14.38 -8.71
N LEU A 69 -20.20 -13.20 -8.16
CA LEU A 69 -19.06 -13.08 -7.23
C LEU A 69 -19.33 -13.81 -5.91
N TYR A 70 -20.52 -13.62 -5.33
CA TYR A 70 -20.92 -14.34 -4.11
C TYR A 70 -20.95 -15.86 -4.35
N ALA A 71 -21.43 -16.30 -5.51
CA ALA A 71 -21.40 -17.71 -5.88
C ALA A 71 -19.96 -18.24 -6.02
N ALA A 72 -19.05 -17.48 -6.63
CA ALA A 72 -17.65 -17.83 -6.74
C ALA A 72 -17.00 -17.98 -5.35
N ILE A 73 -17.16 -16.99 -4.47
CA ILE A 73 -16.64 -17.04 -3.09
C ILE A 73 -17.20 -18.24 -2.34
N ASN A 74 -18.52 -18.47 -2.41
CA ASN A 74 -19.14 -19.61 -1.74
C ASN A 74 -18.60 -20.96 -2.24
N ARG A 75 -18.27 -21.08 -3.53
CA ARG A 75 -17.61 -22.29 -4.07
C ARG A 75 -16.20 -22.44 -3.50
N LEU A 76 -15.41 -21.38 -3.51
CA LEU A 76 -14.04 -21.39 -3.00
C LEU A 76 -14.00 -21.72 -1.52
N THR A 77 -14.88 -21.10 -0.72
CA THR A 77 -15.03 -21.40 0.72
C THR A 77 -15.30 -22.88 0.97
N LYS A 78 -16.17 -23.51 0.17
CA LYS A 78 -16.43 -24.95 0.27
C LYS A 78 -15.22 -25.79 -0.14
N ALA A 79 -14.50 -25.40 -1.18
CA ALA A 79 -13.33 -26.10 -1.68
C ALA A 79 -12.12 -26.00 -0.74
N SER A 80 -11.92 -24.84 -0.09
CA SER A 80 -10.79 -24.57 0.81
C SER A 80 -10.91 -25.24 2.18
N GLY A 81 -12.10 -25.74 2.56
CA GLY A 81 -12.33 -26.32 3.87
C GLY A 81 -12.02 -25.34 5.01
N GLN A 82 -11.26 -25.79 6.00
CA GLN A 82 -10.91 -24.98 7.19
C GLN A 82 -9.94 -23.83 6.89
N ASP A 83 -9.20 -23.90 5.78
CA ASP A 83 -8.22 -22.88 5.42
C ASP A 83 -8.86 -21.60 4.90
N GLY A 84 -10.11 -21.66 4.40
CA GLY A 84 -10.79 -20.52 3.80
C GLY A 84 -10.20 -20.07 2.46
N PRO A 85 -10.95 -19.25 1.67
CA PRO A 85 -10.43 -18.69 0.43
C PRO A 85 -9.38 -17.61 0.73
N CYS A 86 -8.56 -17.28 -0.26
CA CYS A 86 -7.55 -16.24 -0.19
C CYS A 86 -7.91 -15.08 -1.14
N LEU A 87 -7.54 -13.86 -0.76
CA LEU A 87 -7.84 -12.64 -1.53
C LEU A 87 -6.59 -11.79 -1.72
N VAL A 88 -6.40 -11.25 -2.92
CA VAL A 88 -5.45 -10.19 -3.23
C VAL A 88 -6.20 -8.96 -3.74
N VAL A 89 -5.94 -7.78 -3.18
CA VAL A 89 -6.49 -6.51 -3.69
C VAL A 89 -5.38 -5.49 -3.92
N VAL A 90 -5.29 -4.98 -5.15
CA VAL A 90 -4.34 -3.92 -5.51
C VAL A 90 -5.03 -2.56 -5.55
N VAL A 91 -4.40 -1.55 -4.95
CA VAL A 91 -4.96 -0.21 -4.77
C VAL A 91 -4.00 0.85 -5.34
N PRO A 92 -4.44 1.69 -6.30
CA PRO A 92 -3.63 2.77 -6.85
C PRO A 92 -3.42 3.91 -5.85
N GLY A 93 -2.46 4.79 -6.15
CA GLY A 93 -2.16 5.99 -5.37
C GLY A 93 -2.96 7.23 -5.76
N TRP A 94 -2.53 8.40 -5.26
CA TRP A 94 -3.10 9.69 -5.63
C TRP A 94 -2.74 10.09 -7.07
N LYS A 95 -3.71 10.64 -7.82
CA LYS A 95 -3.54 11.09 -9.21
C LYS A 95 -2.97 10.04 -10.17
N ASP A 96 -3.11 8.77 -9.85
CA ASP A 96 -2.71 7.68 -10.72
C ASP A 96 -3.54 7.69 -12.02
N LYS A 97 -2.85 7.66 -13.16
CA LYS A 97 -3.47 7.64 -14.49
C LYS A 97 -3.31 6.29 -15.19
N GLY A 98 -2.53 5.38 -14.62
CA GLY A 98 -2.20 4.10 -15.24
C GLY A 98 -3.26 3.02 -15.03
N THR A 99 -2.94 1.82 -15.52
CA THR A 99 -3.71 0.58 -15.29
C THR A 99 -2.91 -0.48 -14.53
N TRP A 100 -1.69 -0.14 -14.09
CA TRP A 100 -0.73 -1.10 -13.53
C TRP A 100 -1.33 -1.95 -12.40
N TYR A 101 -2.21 -1.38 -11.59
CA TYR A 101 -2.84 -2.09 -10.48
C TYR A 101 -3.82 -3.19 -10.95
N LYS A 102 -4.49 -2.98 -12.09
CA LYS A 102 -5.33 -4.00 -12.75
C LYS A 102 -4.45 -5.08 -13.34
N ASP A 103 -3.38 -4.66 -14.02
CA ASP A 103 -2.43 -5.55 -14.66
C ASP A 103 -1.72 -6.40 -13.62
N LEU A 104 -1.42 -5.84 -12.43
CA LEU A 104 -0.77 -6.54 -11.32
C LEU A 104 -1.70 -7.59 -10.72
N ALA A 105 -2.95 -7.22 -10.46
CA ALA A 105 -3.95 -8.17 -9.98
C ALA A 105 -4.14 -9.34 -10.96
N ALA A 106 -4.16 -9.05 -12.26
CA ALA A 106 -4.24 -10.08 -13.30
C ALA A 106 -2.98 -10.95 -13.36
N ALA A 107 -1.78 -10.35 -13.27
CA ALA A 107 -0.52 -11.09 -13.26
C ALA A 107 -0.40 -12.03 -12.06
N ILE A 108 -0.80 -11.57 -10.86
CA ILE A 108 -0.80 -12.41 -9.65
C ILE A 108 -1.79 -13.56 -9.81
N ARG A 109 -3.01 -13.29 -10.28
CA ARG A 109 -4.02 -14.32 -10.56
C ARG A 109 -3.51 -15.42 -11.49
N ASP A 110 -2.70 -15.06 -12.47
CA ASP A 110 -2.16 -16.01 -13.45
C ASP A 110 -0.99 -16.83 -12.87
N LYS A 111 -0.52 -16.52 -11.65
CA LYS A 111 0.53 -17.26 -10.91
C LYS A 111 0.00 -18.13 -9.79
N VAL A 112 -1.23 -17.91 -9.32
CA VAL A 112 -1.79 -18.59 -8.15
C VAL A 112 -2.82 -19.65 -8.52
N ASP A 113 -3.10 -20.54 -7.56
CA ASP A 113 -4.19 -21.50 -7.65
C ASP A 113 -5.55 -20.77 -7.61
N ARG A 114 -6.28 -20.81 -8.72
CA ARG A 114 -7.56 -20.13 -8.90
C ARG A 114 -8.71 -20.79 -8.13
N ASP A 115 -8.52 -22.02 -7.64
CA ASP A 115 -9.48 -22.70 -6.77
C ASP A 115 -9.31 -22.30 -5.29
N ARG A 116 -8.31 -21.46 -5.00
CA ARG A 116 -8.06 -20.88 -3.67
C ARG A 116 -8.04 -19.36 -3.66
N TRP A 117 -7.52 -18.74 -4.71
CA TRP A 117 -7.21 -17.32 -4.73
C TRP A 117 -8.16 -16.51 -5.61
N ILE A 118 -8.66 -15.42 -5.04
CA ILE A 118 -9.32 -14.33 -5.76
C ILE A 118 -8.34 -13.17 -5.85
N CYS A 119 -8.19 -12.59 -7.03
CA CYS A 119 -7.37 -11.39 -7.21
C CYS A 119 -8.22 -10.28 -7.80
N GLY A 120 -8.06 -9.07 -7.28
CA GLY A 120 -8.85 -7.91 -7.67
C GLY A 120 -8.12 -6.60 -7.46
N TRP A 121 -8.82 -5.51 -7.73
CA TRP A 121 -8.33 -4.17 -7.50
C TRP A 121 -9.44 -3.24 -7.01
N TYR A 122 -9.07 -2.20 -6.27
CA TYR A 122 -10.00 -1.19 -5.78
C TYR A 122 -9.74 0.15 -6.47
N ASP A 123 -10.66 0.59 -7.34
CA ASP A 123 -10.51 1.87 -8.06
C ASP A 123 -11.20 2.99 -7.28
N TRP A 124 -10.41 3.82 -6.60
CA TRP A 124 -10.86 5.01 -5.85
C TRP A 124 -10.39 6.32 -6.50
N ARG A 125 -9.82 6.25 -7.70
CA ARG A 125 -9.18 7.39 -8.39
C ARG A 125 -10.18 8.48 -8.77
N GLY A 126 -11.46 8.12 -8.94
CA GLY A 126 -12.53 9.08 -9.21
C GLY A 126 -12.62 10.17 -8.15
N GLN A 127 -12.29 9.84 -6.90
CA GLN A 127 -12.27 10.73 -5.75
C GLN A 127 -10.85 11.26 -5.51
N ALA A 128 -9.84 10.37 -5.50
CA ALA A 128 -8.45 10.76 -5.24
C ALA A 128 -7.95 11.86 -6.18
N ASN A 129 -8.29 11.79 -7.47
CA ASN A 129 -7.79 12.71 -8.50
C ASN A 129 -8.34 14.14 -8.37
N ARG A 130 -9.35 14.35 -7.53
CA ARG A 130 -10.00 15.65 -7.29
C ARG A 130 -9.51 16.34 -6.01
N LEU A 131 -8.70 15.66 -5.23
CA LEU A 131 -8.18 16.12 -3.95
C LEU A 131 -6.71 16.51 -4.09
N GLY A 132 -6.18 17.32 -3.17
CA GLY A 132 -4.74 17.42 -2.97
C GLY A 132 -4.20 16.14 -2.33
N HIS A 133 -2.88 15.98 -2.28
CA HIS A 133 -2.24 14.72 -1.89
C HIS A 133 -2.55 14.36 -0.42
N THR A 134 -2.44 15.35 0.48
CA THR A 134 -2.80 15.21 1.89
C THR A 134 -4.28 14.94 2.07
N GLU A 135 -5.18 15.66 1.38
CA GLU A 135 -6.62 15.39 1.49
C GLU A 135 -7.02 14.02 0.93
N ALA A 136 -6.37 13.58 -0.16
CA ALA A 136 -6.57 12.25 -0.71
C ALA A 136 -6.11 11.16 0.27
N THR A 137 -4.96 11.37 0.92
CA THR A 137 -4.45 10.46 1.96
C THR A 137 -5.38 10.42 3.18
N GLN A 138 -5.90 11.58 3.60
CA GLN A 138 -6.88 11.66 4.67
C GLN A 138 -8.17 10.92 4.31
N ALA A 139 -8.67 11.08 3.07
CA ALA A 139 -9.86 10.37 2.60
C ALA A 139 -9.63 8.86 2.47
N ALA A 140 -8.43 8.45 2.01
CA ALA A 140 -7.99 7.05 1.98
C ALA A 140 -8.09 6.43 3.37
N ARG A 141 -7.54 7.10 4.38
CA ARG A 141 -7.57 6.65 5.78
C ARG A 141 -8.99 6.66 6.37
N LEU A 142 -9.70 7.78 6.30
CA LEU A 142 -10.92 7.97 7.09
C LEU A 142 -12.19 7.44 6.42
N THR A 143 -12.16 7.15 5.11
CA THR A 143 -13.38 6.81 4.36
C THR A 143 -13.20 5.57 3.51
N PHE A 144 -12.24 5.57 2.59
CA PHE A 144 -12.15 4.50 1.60
C PHE A 144 -11.55 3.21 2.15
N GLY A 145 -10.58 3.30 3.07
CA GLY A 145 -9.98 2.14 3.71
C GLY A 145 -10.99 1.35 4.56
N PRO A 146 -11.67 1.98 5.54
CA PRO A 146 -12.71 1.31 6.31
C PRO A 146 -13.84 0.75 5.42
N SER A 147 -14.22 1.48 4.36
CA SER A 147 -15.24 1.00 3.40
C SER A 147 -14.77 -0.24 2.65
N LEU A 148 -13.53 -0.27 2.15
CA LEU A 148 -12.95 -1.45 1.50
C LEU A 148 -12.87 -2.64 2.47
N GLY A 149 -12.41 -2.42 3.69
CA GLY A 149 -12.35 -3.48 4.71
C GLY A 149 -13.74 -4.08 4.99
N ALA A 150 -14.75 -3.24 5.18
CA ALA A 150 -16.13 -3.68 5.37
C ALA A 150 -16.68 -4.43 4.16
N GLU A 151 -16.34 -4.01 2.94
CA GLU A 151 -16.70 -4.73 1.72
C GLU A 151 -16.07 -6.13 1.67
N ILE A 152 -14.79 -6.26 2.00
CA ILE A 152 -14.08 -7.55 2.04
C ILE A 152 -14.69 -8.49 3.10
N VAL A 153 -14.99 -7.98 4.29
CA VAL A 153 -15.65 -8.74 5.36
C VAL A 153 -17.06 -9.18 4.95
N ALA A 154 -17.80 -8.32 4.25
CA ALA A 154 -19.15 -8.64 3.77
C ALA A 154 -19.16 -9.70 2.65
N LEU A 155 -18.06 -9.81 1.90
CA LEU A 155 -17.89 -10.85 0.89
C LEU A 155 -17.67 -12.23 1.53
N SER A 156 -16.87 -12.30 2.59
CA SER A 156 -16.71 -13.50 3.42
C SER A 156 -16.11 -13.15 4.77
N ARG A 157 -16.55 -13.84 5.84
CA ARG A 157 -15.88 -13.80 7.16
C ARG A 157 -14.89 -14.95 7.35
N GLN A 158 -14.83 -15.86 6.39
CA GLN A 158 -14.05 -17.09 6.45
C GLN A 158 -12.78 -17.00 5.61
N TRP A 159 -12.29 -15.79 5.30
CA TRP A 159 -11.01 -15.62 4.60
C TRP A 159 -9.87 -16.31 5.37
N GLY A 160 -9.06 -17.08 4.66
CA GLY A 160 -7.82 -17.65 5.20
C GLY A 160 -6.66 -16.65 5.19
N HIS A 161 -6.58 -15.91 4.10
CA HIS A 161 -5.54 -14.91 3.86
C HIS A 161 -6.08 -13.75 3.03
N VAL A 162 -5.69 -12.52 3.40
CA VAL A 162 -5.95 -11.32 2.61
C VAL A 162 -4.65 -10.55 2.43
N HIS A 163 -4.24 -10.36 1.18
CA HIS A 163 -3.09 -9.55 0.80
C HIS A 163 -3.57 -8.26 0.14
N LEU A 164 -3.19 -7.11 0.71
CA LEU A 164 -3.50 -5.80 0.18
C LEU A 164 -2.21 -5.12 -0.28
N ILE A 165 -2.21 -4.63 -1.51
CA ILE A 165 -1.05 -3.98 -2.14
C ILE A 165 -1.44 -2.54 -2.46
N GLY A 166 -0.72 -1.57 -1.90
CA GLY A 166 -1.07 -0.14 -1.98
C GLY A 166 0.11 0.68 -2.45
N LEU A 167 -0.15 1.66 -3.31
CA LEU A 167 0.84 2.64 -3.77
C LEU A 167 0.58 4.00 -3.12
N ASP A 168 1.63 4.71 -2.69
CA ASP A 168 1.52 6.12 -2.28
C ASP A 168 0.42 6.32 -1.20
N SER A 169 -0.60 7.14 -1.45
CA SER A 169 -1.74 7.39 -0.57
C SER A 169 -2.62 6.14 -0.40
N GLY A 170 -2.56 5.22 -1.35
CA GLY A 170 -3.22 3.92 -1.31
C GLY A 170 -2.70 3.03 -0.17
N CYS A 171 -1.47 3.27 0.34
CA CYS A 171 -0.94 2.56 1.51
C CYS A 171 -1.80 2.82 2.76
N TRP A 172 -2.26 4.05 2.98
CA TRP A 172 -3.16 4.38 4.09
C TRP A 172 -4.54 3.75 3.92
N LEU A 173 -5.03 3.65 2.68
CA LEU A 173 -6.30 2.98 2.38
C LEU A 173 -6.24 1.51 2.80
N ILE A 174 -5.22 0.79 2.35
CA ILE A 174 -5.10 -0.64 2.67
C ILE A 174 -4.78 -0.91 4.13
N ASN A 175 -4.07 0.00 4.81
CA ASN A 175 -3.81 -0.09 6.24
C ASN A 175 -5.12 -0.08 7.05
N GLU A 176 -6.02 0.87 6.76
CA GLU A 176 -7.30 0.94 7.48
C GLU A 176 -8.25 -0.18 7.07
N ALA A 177 -8.21 -0.64 5.81
CA ALA A 177 -8.94 -1.83 5.39
C ALA A 177 -8.48 -3.07 6.18
N ALA A 178 -7.16 -3.24 6.34
CA ALA A 178 -6.59 -4.34 7.12
C ALA A 178 -7.00 -4.31 8.59
N ARG A 179 -7.14 -3.13 9.22
CA ARG A 179 -7.63 -3.03 10.59
C ARG A 179 -9.04 -3.59 10.74
N VAL A 180 -9.94 -3.26 9.81
CA VAL A 180 -11.32 -3.79 9.80
C VAL A 180 -11.32 -5.30 9.54
N ILE A 181 -10.51 -5.78 8.60
CA ILE A 181 -10.44 -7.22 8.28
C ILE A 181 -9.90 -8.01 9.48
N ALA A 182 -8.85 -7.50 10.13
CA ALA A 182 -8.25 -8.14 11.29
C ALA A 182 -9.16 -8.13 12.53
N SER A 183 -10.05 -7.13 12.67
CA SER A 183 -11.03 -7.10 13.77
C SER A 183 -12.21 -8.05 13.56
N ASP A 184 -12.61 -8.27 12.31
CA ASP A 184 -13.89 -8.92 11.99
C ASP A 184 -13.71 -10.35 11.42
N THR A 185 -12.47 -10.78 11.19
CA THR A 185 -12.14 -12.09 10.63
C THR A 185 -10.95 -12.71 11.34
N ASN A 186 -10.74 -14.01 11.12
CA ASN A 186 -9.54 -14.71 11.55
C ASN A 186 -8.46 -14.79 10.45
N ALA A 187 -8.60 -14.02 9.37
CA ALA A 187 -7.66 -14.08 8.25
C ALA A 187 -6.26 -13.67 8.67
N SER A 188 -5.25 -14.31 8.08
CA SER A 188 -3.91 -13.70 8.05
C SER A 188 -3.92 -12.53 7.08
N VAL A 189 -3.22 -11.45 7.42
CA VAL A 189 -3.22 -10.21 6.64
C VAL A 189 -1.81 -9.89 6.17
N HIS A 190 -1.63 -9.65 4.88
CA HIS A 190 -0.39 -9.15 4.31
C HIS A 190 -0.63 -7.75 3.74
N LEU A 191 0.20 -6.79 4.14
CA LEU A 191 0.27 -5.47 3.52
C LEU A 191 1.58 -5.33 2.75
N THR A 192 1.50 -4.99 1.46
CA THR A 192 2.64 -4.50 0.69
C THR A 192 2.44 -3.02 0.40
N PHE A 193 3.32 -2.20 0.99
CA PHE A 193 3.40 -0.78 0.72
C PHE A 193 4.41 -0.52 -0.40
N LEU A 194 3.97 0.16 -1.44
CA LEU A 194 4.78 0.60 -2.56
C LEU A 194 4.93 2.10 -2.46
N ASP A 195 6.10 2.56 -2.06
CA ASP A 195 6.47 3.98 -1.95
C ASP A 195 5.46 4.79 -1.13
N ALA A 196 5.32 4.43 0.17
CA ALA A 196 4.30 5.02 1.02
C ALA A 196 4.51 6.53 1.22
N TYR A 197 3.46 7.31 0.96
CA TYR A 197 3.46 8.73 1.27
C TYR A 197 3.02 8.99 2.70
N ILE A 198 3.82 9.74 3.46
CA ILE A 198 3.50 10.21 4.80
C ILE A 198 3.24 11.71 4.72
N PRO A 199 2.01 12.18 4.93
CA PRO A 199 1.72 13.60 4.91
C PRO A 199 2.56 14.36 5.94
N PRO A 200 2.88 15.65 5.70
CA PRO A 200 3.55 16.47 6.69
C PRO A 200 2.86 16.39 8.06
N PHE A 201 3.67 16.25 9.11
CA PHE A 201 3.22 16.14 10.52
C PHE A 201 2.45 14.87 10.88
N TRP A 202 2.30 13.91 9.97
CA TRP A 202 1.76 12.60 10.29
C TRP A 202 2.87 11.69 10.82
N GLN A 203 2.49 10.79 11.72
CA GLN A 203 3.39 9.80 12.31
C GLN A 203 3.46 8.57 11.40
N GLN A 204 4.65 8.25 10.91
CA GLN A 204 4.88 7.08 10.06
C GLN A 204 4.57 5.77 10.83
N GLU A 205 4.70 5.80 12.16
CA GLU A 205 4.44 4.70 13.09
C GLU A 205 2.98 4.21 13.06
N GLU A 206 2.07 5.03 12.53
CA GLU A 206 0.66 4.65 12.40
C GLU A 206 0.41 3.70 11.21
N LEU A 207 1.32 3.68 10.24
CA LEU A 207 1.20 2.88 9.02
C LEU A 207 1.84 1.50 9.21
N GLY A 208 1.12 0.44 8.84
CA GLY A 208 1.50 -0.95 9.08
C GLY A 208 1.20 -1.46 10.49
N ARG A 209 0.75 -0.57 11.40
CA ARG A 209 0.37 -0.97 12.76
C ARG A 209 -1.02 -1.58 12.78
N ILE A 210 -1.06 -2.91 12.65
CA ILE A 210 -2.24 -3.76 12.75
C ILE A 210 -2.16 -4.58 14.04
N ASN A 211 -3.22 -4.57 14.85
CA ASN A 211 -3.28 -5.31 16.10
C ASN A 211 -3.63 -6.80 15.85
N SER A 212 -2.73 -7.52 15.17
CA SER A 212 -2.87 -8.95 14.89
C SER A 212 -1.49 -9.60 14.76
N ASP A 213 -1.32 -10.75 15.40
CA ASP A 213 -0.13 -11.61 15.31
C ASP A 213 -0.04 -12.35 13.96
N ARG A 214 -1.12 -12.32 13.16
CA ARG A 214 -1.21 -12.92 11.83
C ARG A 214 -0.97 -11.90 10.71
N CYS A 215 -0.40 -10.75 11.04
CA CYS A 215 -0.12 -9.66 10.11
C CYS A 215 1.35 -9.62 9.71
N TRP A 216 1.61 -9.51 8.41
CA TRP A 216 2.93 -9.17 7.85
C TRP A 216 2.83 -7.89 7.04
N VAL A 217 3.87 -7.06 7.12
CA VAL A 217 3.93 -5.80 6.39
C VAL A 217 5.31 -5.65 5.77
N ASP A 218 5.38 -5.47 4.46
CA ASP A 218 6.59 -5.08 3.75
C ASP A 218 6.42 -3.74 3.03
N HIS A 219 7.52 -3.01 2.90
CA HIS A 219 7.56 -1.69 2.30
C HIS A 219 8.71 -1.58 1.32
N TYR A 220 8.38 -1.30 0.06
CA TYR A 220 9.33 -1.14 -1.04
C TYR A 220 9.30 0.31 -1.51
N PHE A 221 10.41 1.01 -1.42
CA PHE A 221 10.46 2.45 -1.72
C PHE A 221 11.68 2.82 -2.55
N CYS A 222 11.61 4.01 -3.17
CA CYS A 222 12.71 4.62 -3.92
C CYS A 222 12.97 6.02 -3.39
N ARG A 223 14.23 6.47 -3.40
CA ARG A 223 14.55 7.84 -3.02
C ARG A 223 14.47 8.72 -4.27
N GLU A 224 13.37 9.46 -4.41
CA GLU A 224 13.23 10.41 -5.52
C GLU A 224 14.24 11.56 -5.44
N ILE A 225 14.64 11.99 -4.22
CA ILE A 225 15.57 13.09 -4.00
C ILE A 225 16.56 12.73 -2.88
N PRO A 226 17.89 12.95 -3.05
CA PRO A 226 18.89 12.65 -2.01
C PRO A 226 18.65 13.33 -0.65
N THR A 227 17.83 14.39 -0.62
CA THR A 227 17.53 15.19 0.57
C THR A 227 16.23 14.79 1.26
N GLN A 228 15.42 13.90 0.69
CA GLN A 228 14.28 13.34 1.41
C GLN A 228 14.77 12.28 2.38
N GLU A 229 14.42 12.45 3.66
CA GLU A 229 14.70 11.47 4.69
C GLU A 229 14.06 10.13 4.31
N ARG A 230 14.78 9.04 4.61
CA ARG A 230 14.30 7.67 4.40
C ARG A 230 12.96 7.54 5.13
N ILE A 231 11.87 7.31 4.40
CA ILE A 231 10.61 6.92 5.03
C ILE A 231 10.73 5.44 5.38
N THR A 232 11.45 5.16 6.45
CA THR A 232 11.50 3.83 7.06
C THR A 232 10.26 3.68 7.92
N LEU A 233 9.45 2.66 7.63
CA LEU A 233 8.26 2.38 8.41
C LEU A 233 8.59 1.49 9.61
N THR A 234 8.30 1.92 10.83
CA THR A 234 8.62 1.14 12.05
C THR A 234 7.86 -0.17 12.15
N SER A 235 6.70 -0.26 11.51
CA SER A 235 5.84 -1.45 11.52
C SER A 235 5.90 -2.26 10.23
N ALA A 236 6.90 -2.03 9.37
CA ALA A 236 7.11 -2.80 8.14
C ALA A 236 8.54 -3.33 8.01
N HIS A 237 8.71 -4.34 7.17
CA HIS A 237 10.02 -4.71 6.64
C HIS A 237 10.37 -3.81 5.45
N ASN A 238 11.38 -2.97 5.62
CA ASN A 238 11.74 -1.95 4.65
C ASN A 238 12.79 -2.44 3.66
N VAL A 239 12.53 -2.21 2.38
CA VAL A 239 13.39 -2.60 1.25
C VAL A 239 13.60 -1.36 0.37
N ASP A 240 14.86 -0.98 0.20
CA ASP A 240 15.29 0.17 -0.58
C ASP A 240 15.66 -0.27 -1.99
N LEU A 241 14.93 0.26 -2.98
CA LEU A 241 15.09 -0.05 -4.39
C LEU A 241 15.87 1.04 -5.15
N THR A 242 16.33 2.09 -4.45
CA THR A 242 16.95 3.28 -5.08
C THR A 242 18.13 2.91 -5.98
N THR A 243 18.97 1.96 -5.58
CA THR A 243 20.18 1.60 -6.34
C THR A 243 19.90 0.86 -7.64
N ILE A 244 18.72 0.28 -7.81
CA ILE A 244 18.31 -0.39 -9.05
C ILE A 244 17.29 0.44 -9.85
N GLU A 245 16.89 1.60 -9.33
CA GLU A 245 16.08 2.55 -10.08
C GLU A 245 16.93 3.24 -11.16
N PRO A 246 16.61 3.09 -12.45
CA PRO A 246 17.43 3.61 -13.53
C PRO A 246 17.11 5.09 -13.85
N GLY A 247 16.82 5.89 -12.83
CA GLY A 247 16.57 7.32 -12.94
C GLY A 247 15.10 7.73 -12.96
N PRO A 248 14.83 9.05 -12.99
CA PRO A 248 13.51 9.62 -12.73
C PRO A 248 12.45 9.07 -13.67
N ALA A 249 11.29 8.70 -13.13
CA ALA A 249 10.16 8.12 -13.83
C ALA A 249 8.86 8.85 -13.48
N SER A 250 7.84 8.69 -14.31
CA SER A 250 6.50 9.26 -14.09
C SER A 250 5.59 8.39 -13.23
N LEU A 251 5.97 7.14 -12.95
CA LEU A 251 5.32 6.24 -12.00
C LEU A 251 6.38 5.77 -11.00
N PRO A 252 6.02 5.56 -9.72
CA PRO A 252 6.97 5.09 -8.72
C PRO A 252 7.61 3.78 -9.18
N PHE A 253 8.94 3.71 -9.14
CA PHE A 253 9.67 2.52 -9.61
C PHE A 253 9.31 1.27 -8.80
N SER A 254 8.92 1.41 -7.54
CA SER A 254 8.46 0.31 -6.67
C SER A 254 7.33 -0.52 -7.27
N CYS A 255 6.33 0.09 -7.93
CA CYS A 255 5.22 -0.66 -8.53
C CYS A 255 5.66 -1.43 -9.79
N ARG A 256 6.57 -0.85 -10.57
CA ARG A 256 7.16 -1.47 -11.77
C ARG A 256 8.03 -2.66 -11.37
N TRP A 257 8.87 -2.47 -10.36
CA TRP A 257 9.72 -3.51 -9.81
C TRP A 257 8.88 -4.66 -9.23
N TYR A 258 7.86 -4.35 -8.41
CA TYR A 258 7.00 -5.38 -7.83
C TYR A 258 6.27 -6.19 -8.92
N MET A 259 5.71 -5.52 -9.93
CA MET A 259 5.16 -6.18 -11.12
C MET A 259 6.18 -7.09 -11.81
N ALA A 260 7.42 -6.64 -11.96
CA ALA A 260 8.48 -7.43 -12.57
C ALA A 260 8.84 -8.65 -11.72
N THR A 261 8.72 -8.59 -10.39
CA THR A 261 8.89 -9.76 -9.52
C THR A 261 7.79 -10.81 -9.69
N VAL A 262 6.59 -10.40 -10.11
CA VAL A 262 5.48 -11.31 -10.44
C VAL A 262 5.66 -11.90 -11.84
N THR A 263 5.94 -11.05 -12.84
CA THR A 263 5.93 -11.42 -14.26
C THR A 263 7.26 -11.99 -14.75
N GLY A 264 8.36 -11.75 -14.03
CA GLY A 264 9.71 -12.15 -14.39
C GLY A 264 10.45 -11.17 -15.31
N ASN A 265 9.80 -10.09 -15.76
CA ASN A 265 10.42 -9.05 -16.58
C ASN A 265 9.71 -7.70 -16.41
N TYR A 266 10.39 -6.61 -16.79
CA TYR A 266 9.75 -5.31 -16.82
C TYR A 266 8.92 -5.14 -18.10
N GLN A 267 7.68 -4.64 -17.95
CA GLN A 267 6.77 -4.45 -19.09
C GLN A 267 7.03 -3.17 -19.88
N GLU A 268 7.63 -2.16 -19.25
CA GLU A 268 7.85 -0.87 -19.88
C GLU A 268 9.15 -0.86 -20.69
N GLN A 269 9.08 -0.28 -21.88
CA GLN A 269 10.15 -0.34 -22.88
C GLN A 269 11.52 0.13 -22.34
N ARG A 270 11.55 1.13 -21.46
CA ARG A 270 12.81 1.64 -20.87
C ARG A 270 13.52 0.64 -19.93
N TYR A 271 12.84 -0.44 -19.53
CA TYR A 271 13.36 -1.47 -18.64
C TYR A 271 13.31 -2.89 -19.22
N LYS A 272 12.73 -3.07 -20.41
CA LYS A 272 12.38 -4.40 -20.96
C LYS A 272 13.53 -5.40 -20.95
N ASP A 273 14.74 -4.94 -21.22
CA ASP A 273 15.95 -5.78 -21.29
C ASP A 273 16.77 -5.76 -20.00
N LYS A 274 16.28 -5.11 -18.94
CA LYS A 274 16.98 -5.03 -17.66
C LYS A 274 16.66 -6.24 -16.79
N PRO A 275 17.66 -6.81 -16.10
CA PRO A 275 17.42 -7.89 -15.15
C PRO A 275 16.55 -7.41 -13.98
N VAL A 276 15.67 -8.29 -13.50
CA VAL A 276 14.86 -8.04 -12.30
C VAL A 276 15.68 -8.46 -11.09
N HIS A 277 16.33 -7.50 -10.43
CA HIS A 277 17.08 -7.77 -9.20
C HIS A 277 16.11 -7.92 -8.02
N THR A 278 16.00 -9.13 -7.48
CA THR A 278 15.10 -9.43 -6.34
C THR A 278 15.82 -9.97 -5.12
N ARG A 279 17.12 -10.29 -5.22
CA ARG A 279 17.82 -11.06 -4.20
C ARG A 279 18.86 -10.24 -3.44
N VAL A 280 18.82 -10.30 -2.11
CA VAL A 280 19.90 -9.82 -1.22
C VAL A 280 20.34 -10.96 -0.32
N GLY A 281 21.61 -11.35 -0.44
CA GLY A 281 22.10 -12.59 0.19
C GLY A 281 21.33 -13.82 -0.32
N GLN A 282 20.68 -14.52 0.61
CA GLN A 282 19.85 -15.70 0.33
C GLN A 282 18.35 -15.40 0.29
N ILE A 283 17.95 -14.13 0.42
CA ILE A 283 16.56 -13.72 0.54
C ILE A 283 16.10 -13.14 -0.80
N GLU A 284 15.02 -13.68 -1.34
CA GLU A 284 14.28 -13.10 -2.46
C GLU A 284 13.20 -12.16 -1.94
N TYR A 285 13.07 -10.99 -2.54
CA TYR A 285 12.14 -9.92 -2.18
C TYR A 285 11.06 -9.73 -3.26
N GLY A 286 10.02 -8.97 -2.91
CA GLY A 286 8.87 -8.72 -3.78
C GLY A 286 7.85 -9.85 -3.66
N PHE A 287 7.29 -10.29 -4.78
CA PHE A 287 6.25 -11.33 -4.80
C PHE A 287 6.68 -12.64 -4.13
N ALA A 288 7.98 -12.97 -4.11
CA ALA A 288 8.53 -14.14 -3.42
C ALA A 288 8.28 -14.16 -1.89
N ARG A 289 7.90 -13.03 -1.27
CA ARG A 289 7.57 -12.92 0.18
C ARG A 289 6.08 -13.04 0.49
N SER A 290 5.26 -13.15 -0.54
CA SER A 290 3.82 -13.27 -0.40
C SER A 290 3.37 -14.71 -0.09
N MET A 291 2.16 -14.87 0.46
CA MET A 291 1.58 -16.18 0.71
C MET A 291 1.12 -16.87 -0.58
N GLU A 292 0.94 -16.12 -1.66
CA GLU A 292 0.68 -16.58 -3.03
C GLU A 292 1.78 -17.51 -3.53
N MET A 293 3.02 -17.30 -3.07
CA MET A 293 4.18 -18.15 -3.36
C MET A 293 4.30 -19.35 -2.41
N GLY A 294 3.29 -19.61 -1.58
CA GLY A 294 3.18 -20.76 -0.71
C GLY A 294 3.50 -20.47 0.76
N ARG A 295 2.98 -21.34 1.64
CA ARG A 295 3.08 -21.20 3.10
C ARG A 295 4.52 -21.15 3.62
N ALA A 296 5.45 -21.91 3.02
CA ALA A 296 6.86 -21.87 3.42
C ALA A 296 7.48 -20.47 3.24
N ASN A 297 7.15 -19.77 2.16
CA ASN A 297 7.62 -18.40 1.90
C ASN A 297 6.98 -17.40 2.86
N TRP A 298 5.69 -17.57 3.14
CA TRP A 298 4.96 -16.77 4.13
C TRP A 298 5.55 -16.91 5.54
N ASP A 299 5.75 -18.15 6.00
CA ASP A 299 6.30 -18.43 7.33
C ASP A 299 7.75 -17.92 7.47
N TYR A 300 8.50 -17.86 6.37
CA TYR A 300 9.80 -17.20 6.35
C TYR A 300 9.69 -15.67 6.46
N SER A 301 8.72 -15.08 5.76
CA SER A 301 8.49 -13.63 5.78
C SER A 301 8.10 -13.14 7.17
N LEU A 302 7.26 -13.89 7.89
CA LEU A 302 6.90 -13.60 9.29
C LEU A 302 8.10 -13.57 10.27
N LYS A 303 9.26 -14.12 9.90
CA LYS A 303 10.48 -14.11 10.71
C LYS A 303 11.40 -12.94 10.39
N LEU A 304 11.13 -12.19 9.32
CA LEU A 304 11.94 -11.05 8.95
C LEU A 304 11.67 -9.89 9.93
N LYS A 305 12.72 -9.14 10.25
CA LYS A 305 12.63 -8.02 11.20
C LYS A 305 11.82 -6.87 10.60
N VAL A 306 10.76 -6.44 11.30
CA VAL A 306 10.07 -5.16 11.05
C VAL A 306 10.81 -4.00 11.72
N GLY A 307 10.65 -2.78 11.22
CA GLY A 307 11.40 -1.61 11.70
C GLY A 307 12.92 -1.79 11.51
N ASN A 308 13.31 -2.54 10.49
CA ASN A 308 14.70 -2.76 10.13
C ASN A 308 15.31 -1.53 9.46
N GLU A 309 16.65 -1.44 9.52
CA GLU A 309 17.40 -0.66 8.53
C GLU A 309 17.04 -1.18 7.12
N PRO A 310 16.69 -0.30 6.17
CA PRO A 310 16.25 -0.73 4.85
C PRO A 310 17.24 -1.68 4.17
N VAL A 311 16.73 -2.81 3.69
CA VAL A 311 17.53 -3.76 2.92
C VAL A 311 17.74 -3.20 1.52
N LEU A 312 19.00 -2.99 1.14
CA LEU A 312 19.34 -2.40 -0.16
C LEU A 312 19.40 -3.47 -1.25
N VAL A 313 18.56 -3.35 -2.27
CA VAL A 313 18.61 -4.22 -3.46
C VAL A 313 19.60 -3.64 -4.46
N ILE A 314 20.70 -4.34 -4.71
CA ILE A 314 21.76 -3.90 -5.63
C ILE A 314 21.74 -4.66 -6.95
N ALA A 315 22.08 -3.96 -8.03
CA ALA A 315 22.41 -4.61 -9.28
C ALA A 315 23.76 -5.34 -9.10
N LYS A 316 23.78 -6.64 -9.40
CA LYS A 316 25.01 -7.41 -9.54
C LYS A 316 25.43 -7.44 -11.00
#